data_AF-A0A2A5RT67-F1
#
_entry.id   AF-A0A2A5RT67-F1
#
_cell.length_a   1.000
_cell.length_b   1.000
_cell.length_c   1.000
_cell.angle_alpha   90.00
_cell.angle_beta   90.00
_cell.angle_gamma   90.00
#
_symmetry.space_group_name_H-M   'P 1'
#
loop_
_entity.id
_entity.type
_entity.pdbx_description
1 polymer ?
#
loop_
_entity_poly.entity_id
_entity_poly.type
_entity_poly.pdbx_seq_one_letter_code
_entity_poly.pdbx_strand_id
1 'polypeptide(L)'
;MNKLIGYNLPLGNYWLKKLQQDYNGTVIILESKENIVKIVFGGFVYALLSSDESGLQKRNHEWCEKFGGKKMLEETFFKILSSKFINFISEQTFGFYDNMELRHFVAWTEDDTVEIIAHYEPEIEIQKKK
;
A
#
# COMPACT_ATOMS: atom_id res chain seq x y z
N MET A 1 -11.04 -17.75 -1.83
CA MET A 1 -10.75 -16.87 -0.67
C MET A 1 -9.97 -15.68 -1.17
N ASN A 2 -10.51 -14.47 -0.99
CA ASN A 2 -9.74 -13.24 -1.23
C ASN A 2 -8.61 -13.18 -0.20
N LYS A 3 -7.37 -13.03 -0.66
CA LYS A 3 -6.20 -12.98 0.22
C LYS A 3 -5.50 -11.63 0.04
N LEU A 4 -5.13 -11.03 1.16
CA LEU A 4 -4.03 -10.08 1.21
C LEU A 4 -2.75 -10.84 1.54
N ILE A 5 -1.61 -10.30 1.12
CA ILE A 5 -0.27 -10.81 1.44
C ILE A 5 0.46 -9.70 2.19
N GLY A 6 0.68 -9.89 3.48
CA GLY A 6 1.44 -8.98 4.33
C GLY A 6 2.95 -9.12 4.11
N TYR A 7 3.70 -8.07 4.43
CA TYR A 7 5.16 -8.04 4.34
C TYR A 7 5.86 -8.29 5.68
N ASN A 8 5.11 -8.69 6.72
CA ASN A 8 5.63 -9.02 8.05
C ASN A 8 6.47 -7.88 8.67
N LEU A 9 5.95 -6.65 8.63
CA LEU A 9 6.59 -5.54 9.34
C LEU A 9 6.57 -5.81 10.86
N PRO A 10 7.54 -5.28 11.63
CA PRO A 10 7.52 -5.41 13.08
C PRO A 10 6.22 -4.83 13.65
N LEU A 11 5.63 -5.50 14.64
CA LEU A 11 4.42 -5.00 15.30
C LEU A 11 4.63 -3.60 15.85
N GLY A 12 3.63 -2.74 15.66
CA GLY A 12 3.63 -1.38 16.17
C GLY A 12 2.55 -0.53 15.51
N ASN A 13 2.18 0.55 16.19
CA ASN A 13 1.31 1.56 15.60
C ASN A 13 2.18 2.48 14.75
N TYR A 14 2.04 2.38 13.44
CA TYR A 14 2.75 3.23 12.48
C TYR A 14 1.89 4.40 12.06
N TRP A 15 2.55 5.51 11.73
CA TRP A 15 1.99 6.65 11.00
C TRP A 15 2.80 6.90 9.72
N LEU A 16 2.19 7.57 8.75
CA LEU A 16 2.89 8.01 7.55
C LEU A 16 3.81 9.17 7.91
N LYS A 17 5.12 8.95 7.91
CA LYS A 17 6.11 10.01 8.13
C LYS A 17 6.38 10.81 6.86
N LYS A 18 6.41 10.13 5.72
CA LYS A 18 6.75 10.74 4.43
C LYS A 18 6.20 9.92 3.28
N LEU A 19 5.62 10.62 2.32
CA LEU A 19 5.37 10.13 0.97
C LEU A 19 6.06 11.06 -0.02
N GLN A 20 6.90 10.52 -0.90
CA GLN A 20 7.59 11.30 -1.91
C GLN A 20 7.58 10.54 -3.24
N GLN A 21 7.20 11.23 -4.31
CA GLN A 21 7.37 10.77 -5.68
C GLN A 21 8.22 11.81 -6.43
N ASP A 22 9.35 11.36 -6.96
CA ASP A 22 10.27 12.20 -7.74
C ASP A 22 10.95 11.37 -8.84
N TYR A 23 12.03 11.90 -9.42
CA TYR A 23 12.77 11.24 -10.50
C TYR A 23 13.39 9.89 -10.10
N ASN A 24 13.59 9.63 -8.80
CA ASN A 24 14.13 8.37 -8.27
C ASN A 24 13.02 7.34 -7.97
N GLY A 25 11.76 7.67 -8.25
CA GLY A 25 10.61 6.81 -8.00
C GLY A 25 9.78 7.26 -6.80
N THR A 26 9.11 6.31 -6.16
CA THR A 26 8.20 6.56 -5.04
C THR A 26 8.74 5.95 -3.74
N VAL A 27 8.79 6.76 -2.69
CA VAL A 27 9.23 6.36 -1.35
C VAL A 27 8.12 6.61 -0.34
N ILE A 28 7.78 5.57 0.42
CA ILE A 28 6.91 5.62 1.59
C ILE A 28 7.79 5.40 2.82
N ILE A 29 7.71 6.31 3.80
CA ILE A 29 8.34 6.12 5.11
C ILE A 29 7.22 6.01 6.14
N LEU A 30 7.12 4.83 6.74
CA LEU A 30 6.27 4.56 7.89
C LEU A 30 7.12 4.62 9.15
N GLU A 31 6.58 5.21 10.20
CA GLU A 31 7.28 5.35 11.46
C GLU A 31 6.39 4.91 12.61
N SER A 32 6.94 4.12 13.52
CA SER A 32 6.36 3.81 14.82
C SER A 32 7.23 4.36 15.94
N LYS A 33 6.86 4.06 17.19
CA LYS A 33 7.69 4.39 18.36
C LYS A 33 9.06 3.70 18.30
N GLU A 34 9.10 2.47 17.79
CA GLU A 34 10.29 1.62 17.85
C GLU A 34 11.00 1.46 16.50
N ASN A 35 10.31 1.66 15.38
CA ASN A 35 10.83 1.34 14.06
C ASN A 35 10.58 2.45 13.03
N ILE A 36 11.47 2.56 12.04
CA ILE A 36 11.28 3.28 10.80
C ILE A 36 11.32 2.25 9.68
N VAL A 37 10.28 2.23 8.85
CA VAL A 37 10.17 1.35 7.68
C VAL A 37 10.19 2.22 6.43
N LYS A 38 11.13 1.96 5.54
CA LYS A 38 11.25 2.63 4.24
C LYS A 38 10.88 1.64 3.15
N ILE A 39 9.86 1.97 2.38
CA ILE A 39 9.38 1.18 1.24
C ILE A 39 9.69 1.97 -0.03
N VAL A 40 10.42 1.34 -0.96
CA VAL A 40 10.94 2.00 -2.16
C VAL A 40 10.41 1.30 -3.42
N PHE A 41 9.73 2.08 -4.25
CA PHE A 41 9.37 1.74 -5.61
C PHE A 41 10.30 2.52 -6.56
N GLY A 42 11.46 1.93 -6.87
CA GLY A 42 12.51 2.59 -7.65
C GLY A 42 12.25 2.70 -9.16
N GLY A 43 11.20 2.05 -9.65
CA GLY A 43 10.75 2.09 -11.04
C GLY A 43 9.42 2.82 -11.23
N PHE A 44 8.82 2.67 -12.41
CA PHE A 44 7.55 3.33 -12.74
C PHE A 44 6.39 2.82 -11.85
N VAL A 45 5.64 3.77 -11.28
CA VAL A 45 4.39 3.53 -10.56
C VAL A 45 3.23 3.99 -11.44
N TYR A 46 2.30 3.08 -11.73
CA TYR A 46 1.19 3.33 -12.66
C TYR A 46 0.07 4.17 -12.05
N ALA A 47 -0.10 4.05 -10.73
CA ALA A 47 -1.05 4.86 -9.99
C ALA A 47 -0.59 4.97 -8.53
N LEU A 48 -0.84 6.14 -7.96
CA LEU A 48 -0.65 6.45 -6.56
C LEU A 48 -1.92 7.13 -6.06
N LEU A 49 -2.46 6.64 -4.95
CA LEU A 49 -3.52 7.31 -4.21
C LEU A 49 -3.05 7.51 -2.77
N SER A 50 -3.17 8.73 -2.27
CA SER A 50 -2.89 9.06 -0.88
C SER A 50 -4.09 9.82 -0.33
N SER A 51 -4.58 9.38 0.80
CA SER A 51 -5.71 10.01 1.48
C SER A 51 -5.54 9.84 2.97
N ASP A 52 -6.03 10.82 3.72
CA ASP A 52 -6.48 10.59 5.10
C ASP A 52 -7.49 9.41 5.08
N GLU A 53 -7.43 8.55 6.09
CA GLU A 53 -8.28 7.35 6.22
C GLU A 53 -9.76 7.69 6.03
N SER A 54 -10.19 8.85 6.55
CA SER A 54 -11.58 9.29 6.48
C SER A 54 -12.08 9.53 5.05
N GLY A 55 -11.17 9.85 4.11
CA GLY A 55 -11.49 10.01 2.68
C GLY A 55 -11.79 8.70 1.96
N LEU A 56 -11.46 7.55 2.56
CA LEU A 56 -11.61 6.21 1.99
C LEU A 56 -12.51 5.29 2.82
N GLN A 57 -13.32 5.82 3.75
CA GLN A 57 -14.18 5.04 4.66
C GLN A 57 -14.98 3.92 3.99
N LYS A 58 -15.60 4.18 2.83
CA LYS A 58 -16.32 3.13 2.09
C LYS A 58 -15.39 2.00 1.66
N ARG A 59 -14.22 2.33 1.12
CA ARG A 59 -13.21 1.35 0.69
C ARG A 59 -12.66 0.58 1.88
N ASN A 60 -12.37 1.26 2.99
CA ASN A 60 -11.87 0.66 4.22
C ASN A 60 -12.90 -0.29 4.84
N HIS A 61 -14.19 0.08 4.82
CA HIS A 61 -15.29 -0.79 5.22
C HIS A 61 -15.36 -2.05 4.35
N GLU A 62 -15.38 -1.90 3.02
CA GLU A 62 -15.40 -3.04 2.08
C GLU A 62 -14.20 -3.98 2.29
N TRP A 63 -13.03 -3.42 2.60
CA TRP A 63 -11.81 -4.15 2.87
C TRP A 63 -11.88 -4.92 4.20
N CYS A 64 -12.33 -4.29 5.28
CA CYS A 64 -12.57 -4.95 6.56
C CYS A 64 -13.53 -6.14 6.41
N GLU A 65 -14.63 -5.97 5.67
CA GLU A 65 -15.57 -7.07 5.38
C GLU A 65 -14.92 -8.19 4.55
N LYS A 66 -14.13 -7.82 3.52
CA LYS A 66 -13.56 -8.77 2.55
C LYS A 66 -12.38 -9.57 3.10
N PHE A 67 -11.54 -8.98 3.95
CA PHE A 67 -10.26 -9.55 4.38
C PHE A 67 -10.19 -9.93 5.86
N GLY A 68 -11.29 -9.78 6.60
CA GLY A 68 -11.47 -10.45 7.89
C GLY A 68 -11.27 -9.57 9.13
N GLY A 69 -11.71 -8.31 9.08
CA GLY A 69 -11.76 -7.43 10.26
C GLY A 69 -10.38 -7.22 10.90
N LYS A 70 -10.21 -7.65 12.17
CA LYS A 70 -9.00 -7.43 12.98
C LYS A 70 -7.68 -7.77 12.28
N LYS A 71 -7.64 -8.81 11.46
CA LYS A 71 -6.41 -9.23 10.78
C LYS A 71 -5.88 -8.18 9.79
N MET A 72 -6.78 -7.40 9.20
CA MET A 72 -6.38 -6.30 8.32
C MET A 72 -5.83 -5.11 9.11
N LEU A 73 -6.36 -4.89 10.32
CA LEU A 73 -5.84 -3.88 11.25
C LEU A 73 -4.44 -4.21 11.78
N GLU A 74 -4.01 -5.46 11.67
CA GLU A 74 -2.67 -5.91 12.10
C GLU A 74 -1.60 -5.73 11.01
N GLU A 75 -1.99 -5.54 9.75
CA GLU A 75 -1.08 -5.46 8.61
C GLU A 75 -0.95 -4.01 8.12
N THR A 76 0.16 -3.36 8.46
CA THR A 76 0.42 -1.97 8.05
C THR A 76 0.80 -1.85 6.56
N PHE A 77 1.39 -2.91 5.98
CA PHE A 77 1.75 -2.92 4.56
C PHE A 77 1.48 -4.28 3.93
N PHE A 78 0.65 -4.30 2.89
CA PHE A 78 0.20 -5.54 2.26
C PHE A 78 -0.11 -5.36 0.77
N LYS A 79 -0.19 -6.49 0.05
CA LYS A 79 -0.60 -6.58 -1.34
C LYS A 79 -2.00 -7.19 -1.46
N ILE A 80 -2.86 -6.61 -2.30
CA ILE A 80 -4.21 -7.10 -2.60
C ILE A 80 -4.22 -7.88 -3.92
N LEU A 81 -4.70 -9.14 -3.89
CA LEU A 81 -4.78 -10.00 -5.09
C LEU A 81 -6.00 -9.74 -5.99
N SER A 82 -7.05 -9.11 -5.46
CA SER A 82 -8.28 -8.78 -6.20
C SER A 82 -8.59 -7.30 -6.00
N SER A 83 -8.07 -6.48 -6.91
CA SER A 83 -8.06 -5.02 -6.80
C SER A 83 -9.05 -4.37 -7.78
N LYS A 84 -10.09 -3.72 -7.22
CA LYS A 84 -10.95 -2.81 -7.99
C LYS A 84 -10.16 -1.63 -8.56
N PHE A 85 -9.06 -1.24 -7.89
CA PHE A 85 -8.22 -0.14 -8.33
C PHE A 85 -7.42 -0.50 -9.59
N ILE A 86 -6.94 -1.74 -9.70
CA ILE A 86 -6.30 -2.22 -10.95
C ILE A 86 -7.33 -2.20 -12.10
N ASN A 87 -8.55 -2.67 -11.87
CA ASN A 87 -9.60 -2.63 -12.89
C ASN A 87 -9.89 -1.20 -13.35
N PHE A 88 -9.98 -0.26 -12.40
CA PHE A 88 -10.14 1.17 -12.71
C PHE A 88 -8.97 1.68 -13.58
N ILE A 89 -7.72 1.35 -13.26
CA ILE A 89 -6.56 1.76 -14.07
C ILE A 89 -6.59 1.12 -15.48
N SER A 90 -6.96 -0.16 -15.59
CA SER A 90 -7.14 -0.83 -16.88
C SER A 90 -8.18 -0.10 -17.75
N GLU A 91 -9.34 0.25 -17.17
CA GLU A 91 -10.38 1.03 -17.85
C GLU A 91 -9.87 2.40 -18.31
N GLN A 92 -9.12 3.13 -17.47
CA GLN A 92 -8.58 4.45 -17.81
C GLN A 92 -7.47 4.39 -18.88
N THR A 93 -6.86 3.22 -19.09
CA THR A 93 -5.72 3.04 -19.99
C THR A 93 -6.08 2.25 -21.24
N PHE A 94 -7.38 2.01 -21.49
CA PHE A 94 -7.86 1.16 -22.59
C PHE A 94 -7.21 -0.23 -22.60
N GLY A 95 -6.91 -0.76 -21.42
CA GLY A 95 -6.25 -2.06 -21.25
C GLY A 95 -4.78 -2.11 -21.67
N PHE A 96 -4.11 -0.97 -21.88
CA PHE A 96 -2.73 -0.91 -22.36
C PHE A 96 -1.74 -1.70 -21.48
N TYR A 97 -2.04 -1.84 -20.19
CA TYR A 97 -1.20 -2.56 -19.22
C TYR A 97 -1.73 -3.95 -18.84
N ASP A 98 -2.77 -4.48 -19.50
CA ASP A 98 -3.44 -5.73 -19.09
C ASP A 98 -2.56 -6.98 -19.23
N ASN A 99 -1.54 -6.92 -20.09
CA ASN A 99 -0.54 -7.97 -20.24
C ASN A 99 0.57 -7.89 -19.18
N MET A 100 0.60 -6.84 -18.36
CA MET A 100 1.54 -6.69 -17.26
C MET A 100 0.94 -7.28 -15.98
N GLU A 101 1.78 -7.90 -15.15
CA GLU A 101 1.36 -8.39 -13.84
C GLU A 101 1.28 -7.22 -12.83
N LEU A 102 0.28 -6.36 -12.98
CA LEU A 102 0.04 -5.25 -12.06
C LEU A 102 -0.31 -5.77 -10.66
N ARG A 103 0.29 -5.15 -9.65
CA ARG A 103 0.12 -5.46 -8.24
C ARG A 103 -0.34 -4.22 -7.51
N HIS A 104 -1.25 -4.43 -6.55
CA HIS A 104 -1.80 -3.37 -5.73
C HIS A 104 -1.25 -3.47 -4.31
N PHE A 105 -0.43 -2.51 -3.93
CA PHE A 105 0.16 -2.38 -2.60
C PHE A 105 -0.56 -1.32 -1.81
N VAL A 106 -0.73 -1.55 -0.52
CA VAL A 106 -1.41 -0.64 0.40
C VAL A 106 -0.56 -0.50 1.65
N ALA A 107 -0.19 0.73 1.98
CA ALA A 107 0.22 1.12 3.31
C ALA A 107 -0.99 1.70 4.04
N TRP A 108 -1.40 1.05 5.12
CA TRP A 108 -2.56 1.43 5.91
C TRP A 108 -2.11 1.72 7.34
N THR A 109 -2.31 2.97 7.78
CA THR A 109 -2.12 3.43 9.15
C THR A 109 -3.44 3.88 9.77
N GLU A 110 -3.43 4.28 11.04
CA GLU A 110 -4.63 4.83 11.70
C GLU A 110 -5.16 6.09 11.00
N ASP A 111 -4.25 6.93 10.50
CA ASP A 111 -4.58 8.25 9.95
C ASP A 111 -4.54 8.31 8.41
N ASP A 112 -3.75 7.45 7.76
CA ASP A 112 -3.45 7.56 6.33
C ASP A 112 -3.59 6.22 5.60
N THR A 113 -3.96 6.31 4.34
CA THR A 113 -3.88 5.19 3.40
C THR A 113 -3.12 5.63 2.15
N VAL A 114 -2.07 4.88 1.81
CA VAL A 114 -1.31 5.05 0.56
C VAL A 114 -1.44 3.78 -0.26
N GLU A 115 -2.00 3.90 -1.46
CA GLU A 115 -2.15 2.81 -2.42
C GLU A 115 -1.21 3.03 -3.62
N ILE A 116 -0.53 1.98 -4.04
CA ILE A 116 0.43 1.99 -5.16
C ILE A 116 0.10 0.86 -6.13
N ILE A 117 0.13 1.15 -7.43
CA ILE A 117 0.08 0.16 -8.50
C ILE A 117 1.45 0.07 -9.19
N ALA A 118 2.07 -1.10 -9.15
CA ALA A 118 3.36 -1.40 -9.79
C ALA A 118 3.40 -2.83 -10.34
N HIS A 119 4.28 -3.12 -11.29
CA HIS A 119 4.46 -4.47 -11.86
C HIS A 119 5.62 -5.26 -11.25
N TYR A 120 6.23 -4.73 -10.17
CA TYR A 120 7.38 -5.30 -9.46
C TYR A 120 7.17 -5.16 -7.94
N GLU A 121 7.95 -5.88 -7.14
CA GLU A 121 7.93 -5.81 -5.68
C GLU A 121 8.78 -4.63 -5.18
N PRO A 122 8.37 -3.89 -4.13
CA PRO A 122 9.19 -2.83 -3.57
C PRO A 122 10.37 -3.38 -2.77
N GLU A 123 11.40 -2.55 -2.61
CA GLU A 123 12.44 -2.78 -1.61
C GLU A 123 11.94 -2.28 -0.25
N ILE A 124 12.17 -3.06 0.81
CA ILE A 124 11.75 -2.72 2.16
C ILE A 124 12.96 -2.74 3.09
N GLU A 125 13.20 -1.63 3.76
CA GLU A 125 14.25 -1.46 4.76
C GLU A 125 13.62 -1.13 6.12
N ILE A 126 14.03 -1.85 7.16
CA ILE A 126 13.53 -1.68 8.53
C ILE A 126 14.68 -1.29 9.45
N GLN A 127 14.53 -0.17 10.16
CA GLN A 127 15.50 0.34 11.11
C GLN A 127 14.86 0.51 12.49
N LYS A 128 15.51 0.02 13.54
CA LYS A 128 15.10 0.30 14.93
C LYS A 128 15.53 1.71 15.32
N LYS A 129 14.64 2.44 15.98
CA LYS A 129 14.96 3.72 16.64
C LYS A 129 15.85 3.44 17.86
N LYS A 130 16.85 4.30 18.04
CA LYS A 130 17.73 4.30 19.23
C LYS A 130 17.10 5.07 20.36
#